data_AF-A0A7Z0Q509-F1
#
_entry.id   AF-A0A7Z0Q509-F1
#
_cell.length_a   1.000
_cell.length_b   1.000
_cell.length_c   1.000
_cell.angle_alpha   90.00
_cell.angle_beta   90.00
_cell.angle_gamma   90.00
#
_symmetry.space_group_name_H-M   'P 1'
#
loop_
_entity.id
_entity.type
_entity.pdbx_description
1 polymer ?
#
loop_
_entity_poly.entity_id
_entity_poly.type
_entity_poly.pdbx_seq_one_letter_code
_entity_poly.pdbx_strand_id
1 'polypeptide(L)'
;GGMADEVMATELDRRGLPAMAPDVAVAVVGRSLALGETCVTVADVDWARFVQPFTALRPSPLLADLAKSEGVLVESAAPKTSGAESALRGRLSGLTGAEQLRLLLSTVREQAAMVLGHAGAGAVGETVTFRELGFDSLTAVEFRNALGTATGLSLPATLVFDYPSPAVLAEYLRDEIVGAQDQVLTPHASVTGAGGEDDPVAIVGMSCRYPGAVASPEELWSLVMAGADAVSGFPVDRGWDLERLYDPTREREGSCYVDQGGFLHDAGEFDPLFFGISPREALAMDPQQRLLLETSWEAFERSGIDPASVRGTRTGVFAGTNGQDYTGLLLASPDSAEGHVGTGN
;
A
#
# COMPACT_ATOMS: atom_id res chain seq x y z
N GLY A 1 -18.48 3.73 -13.98
CA GLY A 1 -19.06 2.39 -13.73
C GLY A 1 -17.98 1.38 -14.02
N GLY A 2 -17.62 0.55 -13.05
CA GLY A 2 -16.63 -0.52 -13.23
C GLY A 2 -17.31 -1.78 -13.75
N MET A 3 -16.74 -2.41 -14.77
CA MET A 3 -17.13 -3.75 -15.19
C MET A 3 -16.26 -4.73 -14.40
N ALA A 4 -16.87 -5.53 -13.53
CA ALA A 4 -16.16 -6.61 -12.83
C ALA A 4 -16.07 -7.83 -13.75
N ASP A 5 -14.89 -8.44 -13.83
CA ASP A 5 -14.70 -9.76 -14.44
C ASP A 5 -15.43 -10.85 -13.61
N GLU A 6 -15.74 -12.01 -14.19
CA GLU A 6 -16.57 -13.07 -13.59
C GLU A 6 -16.00 -13.58 -12.24
N VAL A 7 -14.66 -13.60 -12.12
CA VAL A 7 -13.96 -13.97 -10.88
C VAL A 7 -14.19 -12.92 -9.78
N MET A 8 -14.09 -11.63 -10.13
CA MET A 8 -14.33 -10.51 -9.21
C MET A 8 -15.80 -10.44 -8.79
N ALA A 9 -16.73 -10.69 -9.70
CA ALA A 9 -18.17 -10.71 -9.41
C ALA A 9 -18.54 -11.83 -8.42
N THR A 10 -17.96 -13.02 -8.60
CA THR A 10 -18.18 -14.17 -7.69
C THR A 10 -17.65 -13.88 -6.28
N GLU A 11 -16.52 -13.19 -6.18
CA GLU A 11 -15.89 -12.85 -4.91
C GLU A 11 -16.61 -11.72 -4.16
N LEU A 12 -17.11 -10.70 -4.89
CA LEU A 12 -17.95 -9.65 -4.33
C LEU A 12 -19.29 -10.20 -3.81
N ASP A 13 -19.90 -11.15 -4.52
CA ASP A 13 -21.14 -11.81 -4.09
C ASP A 13 -20.98 -12.56 -2.75
N ARG A 14 -19.84 -13.24 -2.55
CA ARG A 14 -19.52 -13.91 -1.27
C ARG A 14 -19.46 -12.94 -0.09
N ARG A 15 -19.14 -11.68 -0.33
CA ARG A 15 -19.05 -10.61 0.69
C ARG A 15 -20.33 -9.81 0.83
N GLY A 16 -21.41 -10.23 0.17
CA GLY A 16 -22.70 -9.55 0.21
C GLY A 16 -22.75 -8.31 -0.67
N LEU A 17 -21.92 -8.21 -1.71
CA LEU A 17 -22.01 -7.19 -2.76
C LEU A 17 -22.33 -7.86 -4.11
N PRO A 18 -23.57 -8.34 -4.30
CA PRO A 18 -23.97 -8.97 -5.57
C PRO A 18 -23.89 -8.00 -6.75
N ALA A 19 -23.78 -8.58 -7.95
CA ALA A 19 -23.92 -7.82 -9.18
C ALA A 19 -25.35 -7.26 -9.29
N MET A 20 -25.46 -5.95 -9.48
CA MET A 20 -26.75 -5.28 -9.62
C MET A 20 -27.42 -5.65 -10.95
N ALA A 21 -28.74 -5.86 -10.93
CA ALA A 21 -29.51 -6.10 -12.14
C ALA A 21 -29.36 -4.91 -13.12
N PRO A 22 -29.04 -5.14 -14.41
CA PRO A 22 -28.73 -4.05 -15.36
C PRO A 22 -29.85 -3.01 -15.53
N ASP A 23 -31.10 -3.46 -15.48
CA ASP A 23 -32.29 -2.62 -15.55
C ASP A 23 -32.39 -1.66 -14.36
N VAL A 24 -32.11 -2.17 -13.15
CA VAL A 24 -32.06 -1.37 -11.92
C VAL A 24 -30.90 -0.37 -11.98
N ALA A 25 -29.71 -0.82 -12.37
CA ALA A 25 -28.52 0.05 -12.48
C ALA A 25 -28.76 1.22 -13.44
N VAL A 26 -29.30 0.96 -14.63
CA VAL A 26 -29.60 2.00 -15.63
C VAL A 26 -30.69 2.96 -15.13
N ALA A 27 -31.72 2.45 -14.45
CA ALA A 27 -32.78 3.28 -13.88
C ALA A 27 -32.25 4.24 -12.80
N VAL A 28 -31.31 3.80 -11.97
CA VAL A 28 -30.72 4.65 -10.92
C VAL A 28 -29.81 5.73 -11.53
N VAL A 29 -29.01 5.39 -12.55
CA VAL A 29 -28.21 6.40 -13.28
C VAL A 29 -29.11 7.49 -13.87
N GLY A 30 -30.23 7.11 -14.50
CA GLY A 30 -31.18 8.08 -15.02
C GLY A 30 -31.79 8.99 -13.94
N ARG A 31 -32.03 8.44 -12.74
CA ARG A 31 -32.57 9.20 -11.60
C ARG A 31 -31.55 10.15 -11.00
N SER A 32 -30.31 9.72 -10.79
CA SER A 32 -29.24 10.58 -10.26
C SER A 32 -28.93 11.75 -11.18
N LEU A 33 -28.97 11.53 -12.51
CA LEU A 33 -28.86 12.61 -13.50
C LEU A 33 -30.03 13.60 -13.41
N ALA A 34 -31.26 13.11 -13.28
CA ALA A 34 -32.46 13.96 -13.18
C ALA A 34 -32.51 14.78 -11.89
N LEU A 35 -31.96 14.26 -10.79
CA LEU A 35 -31.87 14.93 -9.49
C LEU A 35 -30.63 15.82 -9.33
N GLY A 36 -29.73 15.82 -10.32
CA GLY A 36 -28.51 16.63 -10.29
C GLY A 36 -27.49 16.17 -9.24
N GLU A 37 -27.52 14.90 -8.84
CA GLU A 37 -26.61 14.36 -7.83
C GLU A 37 -25.26 14.05 -8.48
N THR A 38 -24.21 14.79 -8.10
CA THR A 38 -22.89 14.71 -8.75
C THR A 38 -21.92 13.71 -8.12
N CYS A 39 -22.23 13.20 -6.92
CA CYS A 39 -21.38 12.25 -6.20
C CYS A 39 -22.25 11.21 -5.47
N VAL A 40 -22.73 10.21 -6.21
CA VAL A 40 -23.57 9.13 -5.67
C VAL A 40 -22.93 7.79 -5.99
N THR A 41 -22.90 6.91 -4.99
CA THR A 41 -22.53 5.51 -5.14
C THR A 41 -23.75 4.66 -4.88
N VAL A 42 -23.99 3.70 -5.77
CA VAL A 42 -25.13 2.80 -5.71
C VAL A 42 -24.58 1.39 -5.77
N ALA A 43 -24.91 0.59 -4.77
CA ALA A 43 -24.51 -0.81 -4.68
C ALA A 43 -25.73 -1.63 -4.27
N ASP A 44 -25.81 -2.85 -4.81
CA ASP A 44 -26.71 -3.86 -4.28
C ASP A 44 -25.99 -4.56 -3.13
N VAL A 45 -26.63 -4.64 -1.97
CA VAL A 45 -25.97 -5.07 -0.73
C VAL A 45 -26.83 -6.11 -0.01
N ASP A 46 -26.31 -7.33 0.11
CA ASP A 46 -26.84 -8.32 1.05
C ASP A 46 -26.29 -8.00 2.45
N TRP A 47 -27.06 -7.24 3.21
CA TRP A 47 -26.70 -6.78 4.55
C TRP A 47 -26.42 -7.91 5.55
N ALA A 48 -27.03 -9.08 5.37
CA ALA A 48 -26.79 -10.22 6.24
C ALA A 48 -25.38 -10.80 6.07
N ARG A 49 -24.86 -10.78 4.84
CA ARG A 49 -23.49 -11.22 4.51
C ARG A 49 -22.46 -10.10 4.66
N PHE A 50 -22.84 -8.86 4.38
CA PHE A 50 -21.92 -7.72 4.33
C PHE A 50 -21.46 -7.26 5.72
N VAL A 51 -22.36 -7.18 6.69
CA VAL A 51 -22.11 -6.47 7.97
C VAL A 51 -21.21 -7.25 8.92
N GLN A 52 -21.35 -8.56 8.96
CA GLN A 52 -20.61 -9.45 9.88
C GLN A 52 -19.08 -9.35 9.70
N PRO A 53 -18.50 -9.56 8.51
CA PRO A 53 -17.05 -9.43 8.32
C PRO A 53 -16.56 -7.98 8.44
N PHE A 54 -17.35 -6.98 7.99
CA PHE A 54 -16.92 -5.58 8.01
C PHE A 54 -16.89 -4.95 9.39
N THR A 55 -17.81 -5.34 10.29
CA THR A 55 -17.91 -4.76 11.64
C THR A 55 -17.15 -5.55 12.72
N ALA A 56 -16.64 -6.74 12.39
CA ALA A 56 -15.93 -7.62 13.34
C ALA A 56 -14.66 -7.00 13.92
N LEU A 57 -13.95 -6.17 13.16
CA LEU A 57 -12.67 -5.56 13.57
C LEU A 57 -12.80 -4.11 14.02
N ARG A 58 -13.75 -3.37 13.43
CA ARG A 58 -14.04 -1.98 13.77
C ARG A 58 -15.56 -1.78 13.79
N PRO A 59 -16.15 -1.51 14.96
CA PRO A 59 -17.56 -1.18 15.05
C PRO A 59 -17.87 0.01 14.14
N SER A 60 -18.89 -0.12 13.29
CA SER A 60 -19.40 0.97 12.45
C SER A 60 -20.88 1.21 12.79
N PRO A 61 -21.20 2.29 13.54
CA PRO A 61 -22.58 2.64 13.87
C PRO A 61 -23.45 2.82 12.62
N LEU A 62 -22.89 3.42 11.57
CA LEU A 62 -23.56 3.64 10.29
C LEU A 62 -24.02 2.33 9.65
N LEU A 63 -23.12 1.34 9.54
CA LEU A 63 -23.44 0.05 8.92
C LEU A 63 -24.37 -0.78 9.82
N ALA A 64 -24.21 -0.68 11.14
CA ALA A 64 -25.08 -1.37 12.08
C ALA A 64 -26.51 -0.83 12.03
N ASP A 65 -26.70 0.48 11.85
CA ASP A 65 -28.04 1.08 11.77
C ASP A 65 -28.71 0.79 10.41
N LEU A 66 -27.95 0.80 9.31
CA LEU A 66 -28.44 0.38 7.99
C LEU A 66 -28.85 -1.11 7.97
N ALA A 67 -28.07 -1.98 8.62
CA ALA A 67 -28.43 -3.39 8.75
C ALA A 67 -29.73 -3.61 9.54
N LYS A 68 -29.92 -2.83 10.62
CA LYS A 68 -31.17 -2.87 11.42
C LYS A 68 -32.36 -2.38 10.62
N SER A 69 -32.22 -1.31 9.81
CA SER A 69 -33.32 -0.82 8.97
C SER A 69 -33.75 -1.85 7.92
N GLU A 70 -32.82 -2.70 7.49
CA GLU A 70 -33.06 -3.81 6.56
C GLU A 70 -33.47 -5.12 7.26
N GLY A 71 -33.77 -5.07 8.58
CA GLY A 71 -34.29 -6.20 9.34
C GLY A 71 -33.26 -7.24 9.77
N VAL A 72 -31.96 -6.97 9.62
CA VAL A 72 -30.87 -7.87 10.04
C VAL A 72 -30.54 -7.63 11.51
N LEU A 73 -30.65 -8.68 12.32
CA LEU A 73 -30.17 -8.68 13.70
C LEU A 73 -28.64 -8.77 13.71
N VAL A 74 -27.97 -7.63 13.89
CA VAL A 74 -26.53 -7.60 14.15
C VAL A 74 -26.32 -8.00 15.61
N GLU A 75 -25.97 -9.26 15.84
CA GLU A 75 -25.39 -9.65 17.13
C GLU A 75 -24.12 -8.83 17.33
N SER A 76 -24.14 -7.90 18.29
CA SER A 76 -22.96 -7.20 18.75
C SER A 76 -22.04 -8.24 19.40
N ALA A 77 -21.18 -8.88 18.61
CA ALA A 77 -20.10 -9.69 19.12
C ALA A 77 -19.16 -8.76 19.89
N ALA A 78 -19.33 -8.71 21.22
CA ALA A 78 -18.28 -8.21 22.10
C ALA A 78 -16.98 -8.95 21.73
N PRO A 79 -15.83 -8.24 21.69
CA PRO A 79 -14.60 -8.84 21.21
C PRO A 79 -14.24 -10.05 22.09
N LYS A 80 -14.29 -11.25 21.52
CA LYS A 80 -13.75 -12.48 22.14
C LYS A 80 -12.21 -12.51 22.12
N THR A 81 -11.56 -11.36 21.94
CA THR A 81 -10.11 -11.21 21.78
C THR A 81 -9.35 -11.66 23.02
N SER A 82 -9.90 -11.45 24.22
CA SER A 82 -9.23 -11.79 25.48
C SER A 82 -9.05 -13.30 25.72
N GLY A 83 -9.92 -14.15 25.16
CA GLY A 83 -9.87 -15.60 25.37
C GLY A 83 -8.83 -16.30 24.51
N ALA A 84 -8.74 -15.94 23.23
CA ALA A 84 -7.79 -16.52 22.29
C ALA A 84 -6.34 -16.09 22.61
N GLU A 85 -6.16 -14.80 22.93
CA GLU A 85 -4.88 -14.25 23.34
C GLU A 85 -4.36 -14.92 24.62
N SER A 86 -5.22 -15.08 25.64
CA SER A 86 -4.86 -15.73 26.90
C SER A 86 -4.51 -17.22 26.72
N ALA A 87 -5.16 -17.93 25.79
CA ALA A 87 -4.88 -19.33 25.52
C ALA A 87 -3.56 -19.53 24.75
N LEU A 88 -3.28 -18.69 23.75
CA LEU A 88 -2.02 -18.71 23.01
C LEU A 88 -0.84 -18.30 23.91
N ARG A 89 -1.03 -17.26 24.72
CA ARG A 89 -0.05 -16.81 25.72
C ARG A 89 0.28 -17.90 26.75
N GLY A 90 -0.73 -18.65 27.21
CA GLY A 90 -0.53 -19.80 28.11
C GLY A 90 0.21 -20.98 27.47
N ARG A 91 0.10 -21.17 26.15
CA ARG A 91 0.88 -22.19 25.41
C ARG A 91 2.33 -21.78 25.20
N LEU A 92 2.61 -20.49 25.06
CA LEU A 92 3.94 -19.95 24.81
C LEU A 92 4.79 -19.81 26.10
N SER A 93 4.17 -19.58 27.26
CA SER A 93 4.89 -19.33 28.53
C SER A 93 5.72 -20.51 29.06
N GLY A 94 5.46 -21.73 28.59
CA GLY A 94 6.21 -22.94 28.94
C GLY A 94 7.28 -23.36 27.93
N LEU A 95 7.46 -22.60 26.84
CA LEU A 95 8.33 -22.96 25.72
C LEU A 95 9.59 -22.09 25.69
N THR A 96 10.70 -22.65 25.21
CA THR A 96 11.91 -21.88 24.90
C THR A 96 11.67 -20.93 23.72
N GLY A 97 12.46 -19.85 23.58
CA GLY A 97 12.28 -18.89 22.47
C GLY A 97 12.30 -19.53 21.08
N ALA A 98 13.10 -20.58 20.88
CA ALA A 98 13.14 -21.34 19.63
C ALA A 98 11.90 -22.24 19.41
N GLU A 99 11.24 -22.68 20.48
CA GLU A 99 9.98 -23.44 20.42
C GLU A 99 8.78 -22.52 20.21
N GLN A 100 8.80 -21.33 20.81
CA GLN A 100 7.81 -20.28 20.58
C GLN A 100 7.78 -19.85 19.11
N LEU A 101 8.96 -19.58 18.54
CA LEU A 101 9.08 -19.23 17.11
C LEU A 101 8.59 -20.35 16.20
N ARG A 102 8.94 -21.62 16.47
CA ARG A 102 8.46 -22.75 15.67
C ARG A 102 6.95 -22.88 15.69
N LEU A 103 6.33 -22.69 16.87
CA LEU A 103 4.88 -22.74 17.01
C LEU A 103 4.21 -21.59 16.25
N LEU A 104 4.70 -20.36 16.42
CA LEU A 104 4.16 -19.19 15.73
C LEU A 104 4.34 -19.29 14.21
N LEU A 105 5.49 -19.76 13.75
CA LEU A 105 5.76 -20.02 12.34
C LEU A 105 4.79 -21.07 11.76
N SER A 106 4.50 -22.16 12.49
CA SER A 106 3.50 -23.12 12.06
C SER A 106 2.10 -22.49 11.94
N THR A 107 1.70 -21.66 12.91
CA THR A 107 0.41 -20.97 12.88
C THR A 107 0.32 -20.00 11.69
N VAL A 108 1.36 -19.19 11.47
CA VAL A 108 1.43 -18.27 10.33
C VAL A 108 1.30 -19.03 9.00
N ARG A 109 2.03 -20.13 8.83
CA ARG A 109 1.98 -20.94 7.60
C ARG A 109 0.65 -21.66 7.41
N GLU A 110 0.01 -22.12 8.49
CA GLU A 110 -1.34 -22.71 8.44
C GLU A 110 -2.37 -21.68 7.99
N GLN A 111 -2.37 -20.47 8.57
CA GLN A 111 -3.29 -19.42 8.16
C GLN A 111 -3.04 -18.97 6.71
N ALA A 112 -1.77 -18.88 6.30
CA ALA A 112 -1.41 -18.49 4.93
C ALA A 112 -1.87 -19.55 3.91
N ALA A 113 -1.67 -20.84 4.23
CA ALA A 113 -2.13 -21.93 3.39
C ALA A 113 -3.65 -21.95 3.23
N MET A 114 -4.40 -21.68 4.30
CA MET A 114 -5.87 -21.63 4.24
C MET A 114 -6.37 -20.49 3.33
N VAL A 115 -5.78 -19.30 3.43
CA VAL A 115 -6.18 -18.15 2.60
C VAL A 115 -5.84 -18.37 1.12
N LEU A 116 -4.67 -18.96 0.85
CA LEU A 116 -4.25 -19.30 -0.52
C LEU A 116 -4.90 -20.58 -1.07
N GLY A 117 -5.75 -21.27 -0.29
CA GLY A 117 -6.41 -22.52 -0.71
C GLY A 117 -5.45 -23.70 -0.88
N HIS A 118 -4.28 -23.67 -0.25
CA HIS A 118 -3.33 -24.77 -0.25
C HIS A 118 -3.72 -25.87 0.75
N ALA A 119 -3.42 -27.12 0.41
CA ALA A 119 -3.79 -28.29 1.22
C ALA A 119 -3.05 -28.41 2.57
N GLY A 120 -2.07 -27.55 2.86
CA GLY A 120 -1.42 -27.50 4.16
C GLY A 120 -0.25 -26.53 4.25
N ALA A 121 0.19 -26.28 5.49
CA ALA A 121 1.26 -25.32 5.84
C ALA A 121 2.61 -25.60 5.17
N GLY A 122 2.87 -26.86 4.77
CA GLY A 122 4.10 -27.26 4.08
C GLY A 122 4.24 -26.70 2.67
N ALA A 123 3.15 -26.26 2.05
CA ALA A 123 3.16 -25.62 0.73
C ALA A 123 3.66 -24.16 0.78
N VAL A 124 3.68 -23.55 1.98
CA VAL A 124 4.13 -22.18 2.21
C VAL A 124 5.58 -22.22 2.67
N GLY A 125 6.50 -21.63 1.89
CA GLY A 125 7.92 -21.53 2.26
C GLY A 125 8.14 -20.59 3.45
N GLU A 126 9.09 -20.91 4.33
CA GLU A 126 9.32 -20.15 5.57
C GLU A 126 9.91 -18.75 5.32
N THR A 127 10.76 -18.64 4.29
CA THR A 127 11.49 -17.42 3.92
C THR A 127 11.02 -16.81 2.61
N VAL A 128 10.12 -17.48 1.89
CA VAL A 128 9.55 -16.98 0.62
C VAL A 128 8.63 -15.83 0.96
N THR A 129 8.68 -14.77 0.16
CA THR A 129 7.84 -13.61 0.45
C THR A 129 6.37 -13.94 0.18
N PHE A 130 5.45 -13.34 0.95
CA PHE A 130 4.02 -13.50 0.73
C PHE A 130 3.61 -13.06 -0.69
N ARG A 131 4.27 -12.04 -1.25
CA ARG A 131 4.05 -11.59 -2.63
C ARG A 131 4.39 -12.68 -3.65
N GLU A 132 5.51 -13.36 -3.49
CA GLU A 132 5.90 -14.51 -4.34
C GLU A 132 4.98 -15.72 -4.15
N LEU A 133 4.35 -15.86 -2.98
CA LEU A 133 3.34 -16.89 -2.68
C LEU A 133 1.96 -16.56 -3.27
N GLY A 134 1.80 -15.41 -3.93
CA GLY A 134 0.53 -15.02 -4.57
C GLY A 134 -0.39 -14.19 -3.69
N PHE A 135 0.12 -13.56 -2.62
CA PHE A 135 -0.65 -12.57 -1.88
C PHE A 135 -0.84 -11.28 -2.69
N ASP A 136 -2.08 -10.84 -2.77
CA ASP A 136 -2.55 -9.56 -3.29
C ASP A 136 -3.09 -8.67 -2.15
N SER A 137 -3.59 -7.47 -2.51
CA SER A 137 -4.13 -6.52 -1.54
C SER A 137 -5.35 -7.06 -0.77
N LEU A 138 -6.06 -8.05 -1.31
CA LEU A 138 -7.29 -8.59 -0.75
C LEU A 138 -7.01 -9.75 0.22
N THR A 139 -6.23 -10.72 -0.25
CA THR A 139 -5.74 -11.88 0.52
C THR A 139 -4.86 -11.44 1.69
N ALA A 140 -4.12 -10.32 1.57
CA ALA A 140 -3.39 -9.73 2.69
C ALA A 140 -4.32 -9.33 3.85
N VAL A 141 -5.49 -8.77 3.56
CA VAL A 141 -6.49 -8.39 4.57
C VAL A 141 -7.14 -9.63 5.19
N GLU A 142 -7.50 -10.62 4.38
CA GLU A 142 -8.08 -11.89 4.86
C GLU A 142 -7.14 -12.64 5.79
N PHE A 143 -5.88 -12.77 5.38
CA PHE A 143 -4.85 -13.37 6.20
C PHE A 143 -4.62 -12.62 7.49
N ARG A 144 -4.58 -11.28 7.44
CA ARG A 144 -4.51 -10.46 8.66
C ARG A 144 -5.69 -10.73 9.58
N ASN A 145 -6.91 -10.89 9.05
CA ASN A 145 -8.10 -11.17 9.85
C ASN A 145 -8.09 -12.58 10.47
N ALA A 146 -7.70 -13.58 9.68
CA ALA A 146 -7.53 -14.96 10.14
C ALA A 146 -6.47 -15.05 11.25
N LEU A 147 -5.34 -14.37 11.05
CA LEU A 147 -4.24 -14.33 12.01
C LEU A 147 -4.60 -13.55 13.27
N GLY A 148 -5.31 -12.42 13.15
CA GLY A 148 -5.84 -11.67 14.30
C GLY A 148 -6.83 -12.50 15.12
N THR A 149 -7.66 -13.32 14.48
CA THR A 149 -8.57 -14.24 15.16
C THR A 149 -7.83 -15.37 15.88
N ALA A 150 -6.80 -15.95 15.24
CA ALA A 150 -6.01 -17.04 15.80
C ALA A 150 -5.11 -16.60 16.96
N THR A 151 -4.61 -15.37 16.91
CA THR A 151 -3.66 -14.83 17.90
C THR A 151 -4.33 -13.96 18.97
N GLY A 152 -5.52 -13.44 18.70
CA GLY A 152 -6.20 -12.47 19.55
C GLY A 152 -5.65 -11.03 19.45
N LEU A 153 -4.65 -10.80 18.59
CA LEU A 153 -4.00 -9.50 18.42
C LEU A 153 -4.77 -8.59 17.45
N SER A 154 -4.66 -7.28 17.68
CA SER A 154 -5.04 -6.26 16.70
C SER A 154 -3.88 -6.01 15.74
N LEU A 155 -3.95 -6.58 14.55
CA LEU A 155 -2.86 -6.54 13.57
C LEU A 155 -3.09 -5.42 12.52
N PRO A 156 -2.05 -4.66 12.12
CA PRO A 156 -2.16 -3.59 11.12
C PRO A 156 -2.52 -4.14 9.73
N ALA A 157 -3.17 -3.33 8.90
CA ALA A 157 -3.54 -3.74 7.53
C ALA A 157 -2.31 -3.94 6.62
N THR A 158 -1.19 -3.30 6.94
CA THR A 158 0.09 -3.37 6.22
C THR A 158 0.95 -4.58 6.59
N LEU A 159 0.45 -5.48 7.45
CA LEU A 159 1.21 -6.59 8.06
C LEU A 159 2.05 -7.41 7.07
N VAL A 160 1.48 -7.76 5.91
CA VAL A 160 2.15 -8.59 4.90
C VAL A 160 3.27 -7.82 4.18
N PHE A 161 3.21 -6.49 4.15
CA PHE A 161 4.28 -5.65 3.60
C PHE A 161 5.34 -5.35 4.65
N ASP A 162 4.91 -5.05 5.87
CA ASP A 162 5.78 -4.79 7.00
C ASP A 162 6.57 -6.03 7.40
N TYR A 163 5.99 -7.23 7.24
CA TYR A 163 6.60 -8.52 7.59
C TYR A 163 6.42 -9.51 6.42
N PRO A 164 7.30 -9.43 5.39
CA PRO A 164 7.04 -10.00 4.07
C PRO A 164 7.23 -11.49 3.97
N SER A 165 7.74 -12.18 5.00
CA SER A 165 7.87 -13.63 5.02
C SER A 165 7.26 -14.24 6.28
N PRO A 166 6.81 -15.51 6.23
CA PRO A 166 6.28 -16.21 7.40
C PRO A 166 7.23 -16.22 8.61
N ALA A 167 8.54 -16.35 8.39
CA ALA A 167 9.55 -16.30 9.45
C ALA A 167 9.59 -14.94 10.14
N VAL A 168 9.67 -13.85 9.36
CA VAL A 168 9.71 -12.47 9.88
C VAL A 168 8.42 -12.12 10.61
N LEU A 169 7.27 -12.57 10.10
CA LEU A 169 5.98 -12.36 10.76
C LEU A 169 5.87 -13.16 12.07
N ALA A 170 6.41 -14.37 12.14
CA ALA A 170 6.42 -15.17 13.37
C ALA A 170 7.28 -14.52 14.47
N GLU A 171 8.38 -13.88 14.11
CA GLU A 171 9.21 -13.09 15.04
C GLU A 171 8.44 -11.88 15.59
N TYR A 172 7.78 -11.11 14.71
CA TYR A 172 6.93 -10.00 15.13
C TYR A 172 5.82 -10.43 16.10
N LEU A 173 5.11 -11.52 15.79
CA LEU A 173 4.06 -12.04 16.68
C LEU A 173 4.60 -12.48 18.03
N ARG A 174 5.81 -13.05 18.06
CA ARG A 174 6.46 -13.43 19.33
C ARG A 174 6.73 -12.18 20.16
N ASP A 175 7.26 -11.14 19.55
CA ASP A 175 7.63 -9.92 20.26
C ASP A 175 6.38 -9.17 20.77
N GLU A 176 5.27 -9.18 20.03
CA GLU A 176 4.00 -8.65 20.51
C GLU A 176 3.42 -9.46 21.70
N ILE A 177 3.49 -10.79 21.65
CA ILE A 177 2.87 -11.66 22.69
C ILE A 177 3.76 -11.80 23.94
N VAL A 178 5.07 -11.91 23.75
CA VAL A 178 6.08 -12.15 24.79
C VAL A 178 6.73 -10.84 25.25
N GLY A 179 6.96 -9.87 24.37
CA GLY A 179 7.45 -8.54 24.75
C GLY A 179 6.48 -7.77 25.64
N ALA A 180 5.18 -8.09 25.57
CA ALA A 180 4.19 -7.65 26.56
C ALA A 180 4.42 -8.20 27.98
N GLN A 181 5.25 -9.24 28.17
CA GLN A 181 5.64 -9.77 29.49
C GLN A 181 6.88 -9.05 30.08
N ASP A 182 7.84 -8.64 29.24
CA ASP A 182 9.02 -7.88 29.70
C ASP A 182 8.71 -6.40 29.99
N GLN A 183 7.65 -5.85 29.38
CA GLN A 183 7.20 -4.48 29.67
C GLN A 183 6.56 -4.29 31.05
N VAL A 184 6.28 -5.35 31.82
CA VAL A 184 5.81 -5.20 33.21
C VAL A 184 6.94 -4.77 34.16
N LEU A 185 8.22 -4.86 33.74
CA LEU A 185 9.37 -4.49 34.59
C LEU A 185 10.25 -3.36 34.06
N THR A 186 9.95 -2.80 32.91
CA THR A 186 10.59 -1.54 32.46
C THR A 186 9.57 -0.65 31.79
N PRO A 187 9.27 0.54 32.34
CA PRO A 187 8.45 1.49 31.62
C PRO A 187 9.20 1.87 30.35
N HIS A 188 8.73 1.40 29.20
CA HIS A 188 8.97 2.10 27.95
C HIS A 188 8.38 3.49 28.17
N ALA A 189 9.25 4.50 28.17
CA ALA A 189 8.82 5.88 28.16
C ALA A 189 7.89 6.04 26.96
N SER A 190 6.58 6.00 27.22
CA SER A 190 5.61 6.61 26.35
C SER A 190 6.13 8.02 26.12
N VAL A 191 6.48 8.32 24.87
CA VAL A 191 6.77 9.68 24.45
C VAL A 191 5.47 10.44 24.63
N THR A 192 5.25 10.89 25.85
CA THR A 192 4.34 11.96 26.22
C THR A 192 5.09 13.24 25.85
N GLY A 193 5.35 13.39 24.56
CA GLY A 193 5.75 14.67 24.01
C GLY A 193 4.58 15.61 24.21
N ALA A 194 4.76 16.59 25.09
CA ALA A 194 3.89 17.74 25.19
C ALA A 194 4.07 18.58 23.91
N GLY A 195 3.63 18.07 22.76
CA GLY A 195 3.57 18.83 21.52
C GLY A 195 2.34 19.71 21.59
N GLY A 196 2.51 20.95 22.05
CA GLY A 196 1.51 21.98 21.84
C GLY A 196 1.32 22.25 20.35
N GLU A 197 0.33 23.07 19.99
CA GLU A 197 0.10 23.51 18.61
C GLU A 197 1.35 24.17 17.96
N ASP A 198 2.31 24.59 18.80
CA ASP A 198 3.57 25.25 18.43
C ASP A 198 4.82 24.36 18.54
N ASP A 199 4.70 23.02 18.52
CA ASP A 199 5.86 22.12 18.58
C ASP A 199 6.73 22.25 17.31
N PRO A 200 7.99 22.73 17.38
CA PRO A 200 8.82 22.93 16.21
C PRO A 200 9.23 21.61 15.56
N VAL A 201 9.05 21.50 14.23
CA VAL A 201 9.45 20.33 13.45
C VAL A 201 10.92 20.45 13.02
N ALA A 202 11.74 19.46 13.40
CA ALA A 202 13.12 19.38 12.98
C ALA A 202 13.25 18.67 11.61
N ILE A 203 13.93 19.31 10.66
CA ILE A 203 14.34 18.68 9.40
C ILE A 203 15.71 18.02 9.63
N VAL A 204 15.72 16.69 9.75
CA VAL A 204 16.93 15.92 10.11
C VAL A 204 17.71 15.37 8.92
N GLY A 205 17.10 15.34 7.73
CA GLY A 205 17.70 14.84 6.49
C GLY A 205 16.94 15.37 5.27
N MET A 206 17.64 15.42 4.14
CA MET A 206 17.10 15.88 2.87
C MET A 206 17.80 15.19 1.71
N SER A 207 17.06 14.82 0.67
CA SER A 207 17.56 14.38 -0.63
C SER A 207 16.67 15.00 -1.71
N CYS A 208 17.23 15.20 -2.90
CA CYS A 208 16.51 15.82 -4.00
C CYS A 208 17.12 15.46 -5.35
N ARG A 209 16.29 15.55 -6.40
CA ARG A 209 16.71 15.52 -7.80
C ARG A 209 16.17 16.76 -8.51
N TYR A 210 17.04 17.50 -9.18
CA TYR A 210 16.68 18.71 -9.93
C TYR A 210 17.33 18.74 -11.32
N PRO A 211 16.78 19.54 -12.26
CA PRO A 211 17.41 19.77 -13.56
C PRO A 211 18.87 20.24 -13.43
N GLY A 212 19.66 20.01 -14.48
CA GLY A 212 21.08 20.36 -14.50
C GLY A 212 21.99 19.34 -13.79
N ALA A 213 21.58 18.06 -13.75
CA ALA A 213 22.30 16.96 -13.10
C ALA A 213 22.54 17.18 -11.60
N VAL A 214 21.59 17.86 -10.93
CA VAL A 214 21.63 18.05 -9.48
C VAL A 214 21.01 16.83 -8.80
N ALA A 215 21.84 16.07 -8.09
CA ALA A 215 21.45 14.86 -7.38
C ALA A 215 21.49 15.03 -5.85
N SER A 216 21.84 16.22 -5.34
CA SER A 216 21.96 16.48 -3.91
C SER A 216 21.63 17.92 -3.51
N PRO A 217 21.26 18.16 -2.22
CA PRO A 217 21.08 19.49 -1.68
C PRO A 217 22.32 20.39 -1.81
N GLU A 218 23.52 19.81 -1.71
CA GLU A 218 24.78 20.53 -1.86
C GLU A 218 25.03 21.00 -3.30
N GLU A 219 24.69 20.17 -4.28
CA GLU A 219 24.75 20.53 -5.70
C GLU A 219 23.69 21.58 -6.05
N LEU A 220 22.47 21.46 -5.48
CA LEU A 220 21.45 22.49 -5.62
C LEU A 220 21.96 23.83 -5.10
N TRP A 221 22.57 23.83 -3.91
CA TRP A 221 23.13 25.03 -3.32
C TRP A 221 24.22 25.64 -4.21
N SER A 222 25.10 24.79 -4.76
CA SER A 222 26.15 25.22 -5.68
C SER A 222 25.59 25.85 -6.95
N LEU A 223 24.53 25.28 -7.53
CA LEU A 223 23.84 25.81 -8.70
C LEU A 223 23.22 27.18 -8.42
N VAL A 224 22.53 27.32 -7.29
CA VAL A 224 21.91 28.58 -6.86
C VAL A 224 22.96 29.66 -6.59
N MET A 225 24.04 29.31 -5.91
CA MET A 225 25.15 30.23 -5.62
C MET A 225 25.87 30.68 -6.89
N ALA A 226 25.97 29.81 -7.90
CA ALA A 226 26.54 30.16 -9.20
C ALA A 226 25.59 31.01 -10.07
N GLY A 227 24.30 31.09 -9.72
CA GLY A 227 23.28 31.73 -10.56
C GLY A 227 23.11 31.05 -11.92
N ALA A 228 23.37 29.73 -11.98
CA ALA A 228 23.32 28.97 -13.23
C ALA A 228 21.89 28.63 -13.63
N ASP A 229 21.62 28.67 -14.93
CA ASP A 229 20.34 28.23 -15.51
C ASP A 229 20.42 26.74 -15.86
N ALA A 230 19.45 25.97 -15.37
CA ALA A 230 19.34 24.53 -15.56
C ALA A 230 18.35 24.14 -16.68
N VAL A 231 17.78 25.12 -17.37
CA VAL A 231 16.90 24.90 -18.53
C VAL A 231 17.71 24.29 -19.67
N SER A 232 17.19 23.20 -20.23
CA SER A 232 17.77 22.51 -21.37
C SER A 232 16.73 22.26 -22.45
N GLY A 233 17.19 21.80 -23.62
CA GLY A 233 16.30 21.24 -24.61
C GLY A 233 15.58 19.98 -24.11
N PHE A 234 14.59 19.51 -24.88
CA PHE A 234 13.90 18.25 -24.60
C PHE A 234 14.87 17.05 -24.51
N PRO A 235 14.62 16.10 -23.61
CA PRO A 235 15.40 14.87 -23.54
C PRO A 235 15.24 14.03 -24.82
N VAL A 236 16.34 13.40 -25.26
CA VAL A 236 16.38 12.58 -26.49
C VAL A 236 16.12 11.10 -26.24
N ASP A 237 15.99 10.71 -24.98
CA ASP A 237 15.91 9.33 -24.49
C ASP A 237 14.48 8.92 -24.04
N ARG A 238 13.49 9.79 -24.28
CA ARG A 238 12.09 9.57 -23.87
C ARG A 238 11.19 8.99 -24.97
N GLY A 239 11.77 8.67 -26.14
CA GLY A 239 11.04 8.17 -27.30
C GLY A 239 10.13 9.22 -27.96
N TRP A 240 10.36 10.51 -27.68
CA TRP A 240 9.59 11.61 -28.27
C TRP A 240 10.04 11.89 -29.70
N ASP A 241 9.07 12.13 -30.59
CA ASP A 241 9.33 12.64 -31.94
C ASP A 241 9.51 14.16 -31.89
N LEU A 242 10.73 14.59 -31.57
CA LEU A 242 11.05 16.01 -31.34
C LEU A 242 10.79 16.89 -32.57
N GLU A 243 10.96 16.35 -33.79
CA GLU A 243 10.71 17.09 -35.04
C GLU A 243 9.23 17.41 -35.24
N ARG A 244 8.34 16.49 -34.83
CA ARG A 244 6.89 16.70 -34.88
C ARG A 244 6.38 17.49 -33.69
N LEU A 245 7.03 17.35 -32.53
CA LEU A 245 6.62 17.99 -31.29
C LEU A 245 6.91 19.49 -31.30
N TYR A 246 7.95 19.96 -31.98
CA TYR A 246 8.28 21.38 -32.03
C TYR A 246 7.63 22.10 -33.24
N ASP A 247 6.83 23.14 -32.99
CA ASP A 247 6.28 24.02 -34.02
C ASP A 247 6.31 25.50 -33.58
N PRO A 248 7.26 26.30 -34.08
CA PRO A 248 7.34 27.71 -33.73
C PRO A 248 6.18 28.54 -34.30
N THR A 249 5.44 28.06 -35.32
CA THR A 249 4.31 28.81 -35.92
C THR A 249 3.00 28.64 -35.17
N ARG A 250 2.91 27.65 -34.26
CA ARG A 250 1.69 27.27 -33.50
C ARG A 250 0.52 26.83 -34.38
N GLU A 251 0.79 26.41 -35.60
CA GLU A 251 -0.25 26.05 -36.55
C GLU A 251 -0.63 24.57 -36.46
N ARG A 252 0.28 23.70 -35.99
CA ARG A 252 0.04 22.27 -35.84
C ARG A 252 -0.57 21.94 -34.48
N GLU A 253 -1.77 21.36 -34.49
CA GLU A 253 -2.38 20.79 -33.28
C GLU A 253 -1.52 19.67 -32.70
N GLY A 254 -1.42 19.61 -31.36
CA GLY A 254 -0.59 18.64 -30.65
C GLY A 254 0.91 18.93 -30.61
N SER A 255 1.34 20.11 -31.08
CA SER A 255 2.74 20.56 -31.03
C SER A 255 2.98 21.63 -29.95
N CYS A 256 4.24 21.83 -29.60
CA CYS A 256 4.74 22.81 -28.66
C CYS A 256 5.58 23.86 -29.40
N TYR A 257 5.35 25.14 -29.09
CA TYR A 257 6.15 26.25 -29.65
C TYR A 257 7.42 26.54 -28.82
N VAL A 258 7.61 25.82 -27.72
CA VAL A 258 8.78 25.89 -26.84
C VAL A 258 9.45 24.52 -26.86
N ASP A 259 10.77 24.50 -27.01
CA ASP A 259 11.63 23.32 -27.03
C ASP A 259 12.54 23.22 -25.81
N GLN A 260 12.37 24.12 -24.83
CA GLN A 260 13.20 24.27 -23.63
C GLN A 260 12.39 24.02 -22.35
N GLY A 261 13.00 23.38 -21.36
CA GLY A 261 12.40 23.11 -20.05
C GLY A 261 13.41 22.57 -19.04
N GLY A 262 12.98 22.41 -17.79
CA GLY A 262 13.77 21.76 -16.76
C GLY A 262 13.50 20.26 -16.73
N PHE A 263 14.51 19.45 -17.08
CA PHE A 263 14.37 18.00 -17.15
C PHE A 263 15.35 17.28 -16.24
N LEU A 264 14.88 16.18 -15.65
CA LEU A 264 15.73 15.14 -15.09
C LEU A 264 16.09 14.19 -16.23
N HIS A 265 17.29 14.30 -16.79
CA HIS A 265 17.72 13.43 -17.90
C HIS A 265 17.71 11.97 -17.45
N ASP A 266 18.28 11.69 -16.28
CA ASP A 266 18.43 10.33 -15.74
C ASP A 266 17.17 9.79 -15.05
N ALA A 267 15.98 10.36 -15.24
CA ALA A 267 14.77 9.89 -14.54
C ALA A 267 14.32 8.47 -14.94
N GLY A 268 14.90 7.89 -16.00
CA GLY A 268 14.68 6.50 -16.37
C GLY A 268 15.54 5.52 -15.58
N GLU A 269 16.64 5.98 -14.97
CA GLU A 269 17.56 5.17 -14.20
C GLU A 269 16.95 4.79 -12.85
N PHE A 270 17.17 3.53 -12.44
CA PHE A 270 16.69 2.99 -11.18
C PHE A 270 17.46 1.71 -10.85
N ASP A 271 17.78 1.47 -9.58
CA ASP A 271 18.30 0.18 -9.10
C ASP A 271 17.16 -0.68 -8.52
N PRO A 272 16.48 -1.52 -9.33
CA PRO A 272 15.34 -2.28 -8.85
C PRO A 272 15.73 -3.40 -7.88
N LEU A 273 16.92 -3.98 -8.03
CA LEU A 273 17.34 -5.12 -7.22
C LEU A 273 17.61 -4.71 -5.78
N PHE A 274 18.14 -3.49 -5.59
CA PHE A 274 18.32 -2.90 -4.27
C PHE A 274 17.00 -2.83 -3.48
N PHE A 275 15.91 -2.46 -4.14
CA PHE A 275 14.57 -2.37 -3.54
C PHE A 275 13.79 -3.70 -3.57
N GLY A 276 14.41 -4.81 -4.01
CA GLY A 276 13.73 -6.11 -4.13
C GLY A 276 12.65 -6.15 -5.22
N ILE A 277 12.76 -5.28 -6.22
CA ILE A 277 11.83 -5.13 -7.33
C ILE A 277 12.37 -5.89 -8.55
N SER A 278 11.49 -6.60 -9.25
CA SER A 278 11.92 -7.32 -10.46
C SER A 278 12.19 -6.34 -11.61
N PRO A 279 13.14 -6.60 -12.52
CA PRO A 279 13.39 -5.72 -13.67
C PRO A 279 12.16 -5.48 -14.54
N ARG A 280 11.25 -6.46 -14.63
CA ARG A 280 9.98 -6.32 -15.38
C ARG A 280 9.02 -5.36 -14.68
N GLU A 281 8.93 -5.43 -13.36
CA GLU A 281 8.10 -4.52 -12.57
C GLU A 281 8.64 -3.09 -12.62
N ALA A 282 9.96 -2.92 -12.52
CA ALA A 282 10.62 -1.63 -12.60
C ALA A 282 10.32 -0.86 -13.90
N LEU A 283 10.19 -1.57 -15.04
CA LEU A 283 9.81 -0.98 -16.32
C LEU A 283 8.37 -0.46 -16.36
N ALA A 284 7.49 -1.00 -15.52
CA ALA A 284 6.08 -0.59 -15.43
C ALA A 284 5.85 0.49 -14.36
N MET A 285 6.79 0.69 -13.44
CA MET A 285 6.67 1.69 -12.37
C MET A 285 6.80 3.11 -12.89
N ASP A 286 6.03 4.04 -12.33
CA ASP A 286 6.19 5.47 -12.64
C ASP A 286 7.60 5.94 -12.19
N PRO A 287 8.37 6.66 -13.03
CA PRO A 287 9.61 7.30 -12.63
C PRO A 287 9.51 8.09 -11.31
N GLN A 288 8.37 8.71 -11.01
CA GLN A 288 8.14 9.42 -9.75
C GLN A 288 8.20 8.49 -8.54
N GLN A 289 7.66 7.27 -8.64
CA GLN A 289 7.73 6.26 -7.57
C GLN A 289 9.18 5.79 -7.38
N ARG A 290 9.88 5.53 -8.49
CA ARG A 290 11.29 5.09 -8.49
C ARG A 290 12.19 6.13 -7.82
N LEU A 291 12.09 7.39 -8.23
CA LEU A 291 12.83 8.50 -7.63
C LEU A 291 12.45 8.73 -6.17
N LEU A 292 11.18 8.55 -5.79
CA LEU A 292 10.75 8.66 -4.41
C LEU A 292 11.40 7.58 -3.52
N LEU A 293 11.53 6.35 -4.01
CA LEU A 293 12.22 5.27 -3.29
C LEU A 293 13.70 5.61 -3.04
N GLU A 294 14.41 6.04 -4.08
CA GLU A 294 15.83 6.43 -3.98
C GLU A 294 16.04 7.62 -3.05
N THR A 295 15.29 8.70 -3.26
CA THR A 295 15.45 9.93 -2.46
C THR A 295 15.03 9.73 -1.00
N SER A 296 14.04 8.87 -0.73
CA SER A 296 13.67 8.51 0.64
C SER A 296 14.80 7.74 1.33
N TRP A 297 15.42 6.77 0.63
CA TRP A 297 16.55 6.02 1.15
C TRP A 297 17.74 6.94 1.48
N GLU A 298 18.12 7.80 0.53
CA GLU A 298 19.22 8.75 0.72
C GLU A 298 18.96 9.74 1.86
N ALA A 299 17.70 10.15 2.09
CA ALA A 299 17.35 11.03 3.21
C ALA A 299 17.59 10.35 4.57
N PHE A 300 17.31 9.05 4.68
CA PHE A 300 17.65 8.26 5.88
C PHE A 300 19.16 8.13 6.06
N GLU A 301 19.91 7.80 4.99
CA GLU A 301 21.37 7.71 5.07
C GLU A 301 22.02 9.04 5.48
N ARG A 302 21.57 10.15 4.90
CA ARG A 302 22.06 11.49 5.22
C ARG A 302 21.75 11.94 6.64
N SER A 303 20.65 11.46 7.22
CA SER A 303 20.31 11.72 8.62
C SER A 303 21.02 10.77 9.60
N GLY A 304 21.79 9.80 9.10
CA GLY A 304 22.47 8.80 9.93
C GLY A 304 21.50 7.81 10.58
N ILE A 305 20.30 7.66 10.03
CA ILE A 305 19.28 6.73 10.50
C ILE A 305 19.35 5.47 9.64
N ASP A 306 19.48 4.31 10.28
CA ASP A 306 19.38 3.03 9.57
C ASP A 306 17.93 2.82 9.10
N PRO A 307 17.65 2.72 7.77
CA PRO A 307 16.31 2.50 7.25
C PRO A 307 15.63 1.23 7.79
N ALA A 308 16.41 0.20 8.14
CA ALA A 308 15.85 -1.02 8.73
C ALA A 308 15.33 -0.79 10.16
N SER A 309 15.92 0.16 10.89
CA SER A 309 15.56 0.46 12.28
C SER A 309 14.21 1.17 12.43
N VAL A 310 13.74 1.85 11.39
CA VAL A 310 12.44 2.55 11.38
C VAL A 310 11.28 1.65 10.98
N ARG A 311 11.55 0.40 10.58
CA ARG A 311 10.53 -0.58 10.23
C ARG A 311 9.62 -0.87 11.42
N GLY A 312 8.30 -0.77 11.21
CA GLY A 312 7.30 -0.98 12.26
C GLY A 312 7.19 0.15 13.30
N THR A 313 7.94 1.24 13.13
CA THR A 313 7.84 2.42 14.01
C THR A 313 6.70 3.34 13.58
N ARG A 314 6.42 4.38 14.38
CA ARG A 314 5.41 5.41 14.08
C ARG A 314 5.89 6.44 13.05
N THR A 315 6.52 5.97 11.97
CA THR A 315 6.99 6.82 10.87
C THR A 315 5.90 6.98 9.82
N GLY A 316 5.49 8.22 9.54
CA GLY A 316 4.49 8.54 8.52
C GLY A 316 5.14 8.99 7.21
N VAL A 317 4.54 8.65 6.08
CA VAL A 317 4.96 9.11 4.75
C VAL A 317 3.91 10.05 4.19
N PHE A 318 4.33 11.26 3.82
CA PHE A 318 3.49 12.28 3.20
C PHE A 318 4.12 12.70 1.88
N ALA A 319 3.47 12.36 0.76
CA ALA A 319 3.95 12.66 -0.58
C ALA A 319 2.89 13.45 -1.37
N GLY A 320 3.33 14.49 -2.06
CA GLY A 320 2.50 15.23 -3.02
C GLY A 320 2.87 14.81 -4.43
N THR A 321 1.91 14.31 -5.21
CA THR A 321 2.09 13.94 -6.62
C THR A 321 1.01 14.62 -7.46
N ASN A 322 1.32 14.98 -8.70
CA ASN A 322 0.35 15.52 -9.65
C ASN A 322 0.45 14.78 -10.98
N GLY A 323 -0.66 14.17 -11.42
CA GLY A 323 -0.75 13.45 -12.70
C GLY A 323 0.01 12.12 -12.71
N GLN A 324 -0.69 11.02 -13.02
CA GLN A 324 -0.07 9.74 -13.39
C GLN A 324 -0.12 9.59 -14.91
N ASP A 325 0.62 10.45 -15.61
CA ASP A 325 0.64 10.46 -17.08
C ASP A 325 1.36 9.23 -17.64
N TYR A 326 2.21 8.59 -16.82
CA TYR A 326 2.96 7.39 -17.19
C TYR A 326 2.05 6.18 -17.47
N THR A 327 1.00 5.99 -16.67
CA THR A 327 -0.01 4.95 -16.92
C THR A 327 -0.71 5.17 -18.26
N GLY A 328 -0.98 6.43 -18.62
CA GLY A 328 -1.55 6.80 -19.91
C GLY A 328 -0.61 6.52 -21.10
N LEU A 329 0.70 6.76 -20.93
CA LEU A 329 1.73 6.46 -21.93
C LEU A 329 1.96 4.95 -22.13
N LEU A 330 1.93 4.17 -21.05
CA LEU A 330 2.01 2.70 -21.11
C LEU A 330 0.81 2.09 -21.85
N LEU A 331 -0.41 2.59 -21.58
CA LEU A 331 -1.64 2.18 -22.26
C LEU A 331 -1.64 2.53 -23.76
N ALA A 332 -0.93 3.58 -24.18
CA ALA A 332 -0.82 4.01 -25.57
C ALA A 332 0.29 3.28 -26.36
N SER A 333 1.10 2.45 -25.70
CA SER A 333 2.20 1.71 -26.34
C SER A 333 1.72 0.35 -26.90
N PRO A 334 2.09 -0.02 -28.14
CA PRO A 334 1.57 -1.23 -28.79
C PRO A 334 2.09 -2.56 -28.19
N ASP A 335 3.19 -2.54 -27.43
CA ASP A 335 3.74 -3.70 -26.71
C ASP A 335 3.21 -3.80 -25.26
N SER A 336 1.94 -3.44 -25.05
CA SER A 336 1.31 -3.39 -23.73
C SER A 336 1.45 -4.72 -23.00
N ALA A 337 2.14 -4.72 -21.86
CA ALA A 337 2.27 -5.87 -20.98
C ALA A 337 0.91 -6.16 -20.34
N GLU A 338 0.17 -7.10 -20.95
CA GLU A 338 -1.25 -7.45 -20.77
C GLU A 338 -1.72 -7.81 -19.34
N GLY A 339 -0.93 -7.63 -18.29
CA GLY A 339 -1.30 -8.03 -16.93
C GLY A 339 -0.82 -7.17 -15.76
N HIS A 340 -0.04 -6.10 -15.97
CA HIS A 340 0.48 -5.26 -14.87
C HIS A 340 0.02 -3.79 -14.91
N VAL A 341 -0.71 -3.41 -15.96
CA VAL A 341 -1.28 -2.06 -16.12
C VAL A 341 -2.35 -1.76 -15.06
N GLY A 342 -2.96 -2.80 -14.47
CA GLY A 342 -4.02 -2.67 -13.46
C GLY A 342 -3.55 -2.55 -12.00
N THR A 343 -2.27 -2.76 -11.70
CA THR A 343 -1.75 -2.78 -10.32
C THR A 343 -0.75 -1.67 -10.04
N GLY A 344 -0.80 -0.56 -10.78
CA GLY A 344 0.08 0.60 -10.54
C GLY A 344 -0.02 1.10 -9.09
N ASN A 345 0.88 0.59 -8.26
CA ASN A 345 1.19 0.95 -6.87
C ASN A 345 2.69 1.21 -6.80
#